data_AF-A0A2E2VAQ7-F1
#
_entry.id   AF-A0A2E2VAQ7-F1
#
_cell.length_a   1.000
_cell.length_b   1.000
_cell.length_c   1.000
_cell.angle_alpha   90.00
_cell.angle_beta   90.00
_cell.angle_gamma   90.00
#
_symmetry.space_group_name_H-M   'P 1'
#
loop_
_entity.id
_entity.type
_entity.pdbx_description
1 polymer ?
#
loop_
_entity_poly.entity_id
_entity_poly.type
_entity_poly.pdbx_seq_one_letter_code
_entity_poly.pdbx_strand_id
1 'polypeptide(L)'
;MKKIILITLQLILIVGLIYPEDDGSSIEQEKRSGLFGRKSKDSSPKKDIILVKDPYTMDDLNKIRSDFNSQKSGSLELLIEIYKDKNQILKVRLESLNILSSSKDPLLKTAILETIANSDFLEMEIMKNALKILISFDSPESSAGLIKGLSNSEMQIMDLRAEIIESIGENNSEDKVITLLELYEISLKNHQRMNELLTLSLGELEDDRAIPLLMDIAKNDEIDLHIRNRAVEILSRKNAPELVDFFVSMLGSPGSNDQMHKFINNSMGIVERDRLLMALLESYQIGKNRYHAVLHSLMGSLEDYSNPEIKPVFIEVAKTDGFPRLLRIKAIQSLSTFEDVSVLDELIPILEDSYNYDYYYELNNLANSLDAGELYKNKIRQASLKAMQSNK
;
A
#
# COMPACT_ATOMS: atom_id res chain seq x y z
N MET A 1 2.98 22.61 -1.87
CA MET A 1 1.55 22.80 -2.20
C MET A 1 1.25 22.63 -3.70
N LYS A 2 1.71 21.53 -4.32
CA LYS A 2 1.29 21.09 -5.67
C LYS A 2 1.54 19.58 -5.75
N LYS A 3 0.66 18.76 -5.15
CA LYS A 3 0.67 17.29 -5.28
C LYS A 3 -0.62 16.61 -4.77
N ILE A 4 -1.77 17.31 -4.78
CA ILE A 4 -3.08 16.75 -4.35
C ILE A 4 -4.15 16.94 -5.45
N ILE A 5 -3.75 16.96 -6.72
CA ILE A 5 -4.72 17.06 -7.84
C ILE A 5 -4.33 16.00 -8.87
N LEU A 6 -4.56 14.72 -8.56
CA LEU A 6 -4.57 13.68 -9.58
C LEU A 6 -5.24 12.36 -9.12
N ILE A 7 -6.41 12.39 -8.48
CA ILE A 7 -7.21 11.15 -8.23
C ILE A 7 -8.72 11.32 -8.56
N THR A 8 -9.22 12.49 -8.96
CA THR A 8 -10.68 12.73 -9.05
C THR A 8 -11.30 12.70 -10.45
N LEU A 9 -10.85 11.85 -11.38
CA LEU A 9 -11.43 11.86 -12.75
C LEU A 9 -11.71 10.47 -13.35
N GLN A 10 -12.68 9.71 -12.79
CA GLN A 10 -13.34 8.59 -13.49
C GLN A 10 -14.83 8.40 -13.11
N LEU A 11 -15.55 9.47 -12.79
CA LEU A 11 -17.02 9.44 -12.64
C LEU A 11 -17.62 10.46 -13.60
N ILE A 12 -18.12 10.01 -14.76
CA ILE A 12 -19.22 10.55 -15.57
C ILE A 12 -19.28 9.76 -16.90
N LEU A 13 -20.51 9.48 -17.38
CA LEU A 13 -20.96 8.66 -18.51
C LEU A 13 -21.16 7.18 -18.13
N ILE A 14 -22.38 6.67 -17.94
CA ILE A 14 -23.51 6.66 -18.87
C ILE A 14 -24.84 6.60 -18.09
N VAL A 15 -25.72 7.58 -18.31
CA VAL A 15 -27.17 7.49 -18.06
C VAL A 15 -27.85 7.51 -19.43
N GLY A 16 -28.66 6.50 -19.72
CA GLY A 16 -29.46 6.49 -20.94
C GLY A 16 -30.21 5.19 -21.19
N LEU A 17 -31.50 5.23 -20.86
CA LEU A 17 -32.62 4.52 -21.52
C LEU A 17 -32.82 3.02 -21.18
N ILE A 18 -33.95 2.70 -20.53
CA ILE A 18 -35.16 2.08 -21.14
C ILE A 18 -36.12 1.61 -20.01
N TYR A 19 -37.34 2.15 -20.01
CA TYR A 19 -38.59 1.60 -19.40
C TYR A 19 -39.31 0.73 -20.46
N PRO A 20 -40.12 -0.29 -20.08
CA PRO A 20 -41.58 -0.10 -19.85
C PRO A 20 -42.16 -0.97 -18.67
N GLU A 21 -43.15 -0.52 -17.89
CA GLU A 21 -44.63 -0.65 -18.05
C GLU A 21 -45.09 -2.08 -18.43
N ASP A 22 -45.54 -2.92 -17.47
CA ASP A 22 -46.86 -3.07 -16.82
C ASP A 22 -47.89 -3.83 -17.69
N ASP A 23 -48.44 -4.93 -17.14
CA ASP A 23 -49.86 -5.32 -17.21
C ASP A 23 -50.11 -6.75 -16.70
N GLY A 24 -51.12 -6.87 -15.82
CA GLY A 24 -52.23 -7.78 -16.10
C GLY A 24 -52.31 -9.14 -15.39
N SER A 25 -52.80 -9.12 -14.14
CA SER A 25 -53.89 -9.96 -13.59
C SER A 25 -53.98 -11.47 -13.90
N SER A 26 -54.16 -12.30 -12.87
CA SER A 26 -55.48 -12.92 -12.56
C SER A 26 -55.46 -13.73 -11.25
N ILE A 27 -56.57 -13.58 -10.53
CA ILE A 27 -56.92 -14.17 -9.24
C ILE A 27 -57.69 -15.46 -9.50
N GLU A 28 -57.44 -16.52 -8.74
CA GLU A 28 -58.44 -17.56 -8.47
C GLU A 28 -58.39 -17.99 -7.01
N GLN A 29 -59.50 -17.68 -6.31
CA GLN A 29 -59.85 -18.20 -4.99
C GLN A 29 -60.65 -19.48 -5.18
N GLU A 30 -60.32 -20.56 -4.48
CA GLU A 30 -61.30 -21.60 -4.19
C GLU A 30 -61.34 -22.04 -2.73
N LYS A 31 -62.56 -22.41 -2.36
CA LYS A 31 -63.17 -22.38 -1.03
C LYS A 31 -62.85 -23.62 -0.20
N ARG A 32 -62.91 -23.38 1.12
CA ARG A 32 -62.98 -24.38 2.19
C ARG A 32 -64.27 -25.20 2.14
N SER A 33 -64.18 -26.49 2.45
CA SER A 33 -65.27 -27.30 3.00
C SER A 33 -64.75 -28.14 4.17
N GLY A 34 -65.36 -27.98 5.35
CA GLY A 34 -65.08 -28.77 6.54
C GLY A 34 -65.90 -30.06 6.62
N LEU A 35 -65.41 -31.02 7.40
CA LEU A 35 -66.19 -32.16 7.91
C LEU A 35 -65.63 -32.60 9.28
N PHE A 36 -66.54 -32.75 10.23
CA PHE A 36 -66.33 -33.13 11.62
C PHE A 36 -65.83 -34.57 11.77
N GLY A 37 -64.92 -34.82 12.73
CA GLY A 37 -64.51 -36.16 13.15
C GLY A 37 -63.85 -36.17 14.54
N ARG A 38 -64.64 -36.56 15.55
CA ARG A 38 -64.35 -37.12 16.90
C ARG A 38 -62.93 -37.06 17.51
N LYS A 39 -62.91 -36.62 18.78
CA LYS A 39 -61.82 -36.71 19.77
C LYS A 39 -61.19 -38.11 19.90
N SER A 40 -59.87 -38.19 19.81
CA SER A 40 -59.04 -39.15 20.55
C SER A 40 -58.04 -38.37 21.40
N LYS A 41 -57.98 -38.74 22.68
CA LYS A 41 -57.12 -38.17 23.71
C LYS A 41 -55.77 -38.88 23.57
N ASP A 42 -54.78 -38.22 22.98
CA ASP A 42 -53.42 -38.75 22.92
C ASP A 42 -52.47 -37.80 23.63
N SER A 43 -51.82 -38.30 24.67
CA SER A 43 -50.90 -37.59 25.53
C SER A 43 -49.50 -37.65 24.92
N SER A 44 -49.23 -36.76 23.97
CA SER A 44 -47.89 -36.52 23.46
C SER A 44 -47.12 -35.54 24.37
N PRO A 45 -45.80 -35.71 24.56
CA PRO A 45 -45.00 -34.81 25.39
C PRO A 45 -45.09 -33.39 24.83
N LYS A 46 -45.22 -32.39 25.72
CA LYS A 46 -45.20 -30.97 25.35
C LYS A 46 -43.90 -30.70 24.58
N LYS A 47 -43.96 -30.71 23.25
CA LYS A 47 -43.00 -29.99 22.42
C LYS A 47 -43.10 -28.53 22.88
N ASP A 48 -41.97 -27.97 23.28
CA ASP A 48 -41.86 -26.53 23.45
C ASP A 48 -42.33 -25.88 22.15
N ILE A 49 -43.54 -25.34 22.17
CA ILE A 49 -44.07 -24.56 21.07
C ILE A 49 -43.21 -23.30 21.08
N ILE A 50 -42.25 -23.22 20.17
CA ILE A 50 -41.60 -21.95 19.84
C ILE A 50 -42.72 -21.06 19.31
N LEU A 51 -43.29 -20.23 20.17
CA LEU A 51 -44.18 -19.15 19.77
C LEU A 51 -43.33 -18.16 18.98
N VAL A 52 -43.28 -18.35 17.65
CA VAL A 52 -42.81 -17.31 16.74
C VAL A 52 -43.82 -16.18 16.88
N LYS A 53 -43.43 -15.12 17.57
CA LYS A 53 -44.22 -13.89 17.68
C LYS A 53 -44.45 -13.36 16.27
N ASP A 54 -45.71 -13.11 15.91
CA ASP A 54 -46.04 -12.56 14.60
C ASP A 54 -45.26 -11.25 14.38
N PRO A 55 -44.77 -10.97 13.16
CA PRO A 55 -44.10 -9.72 12.84
C PRO A 55 -45.00 -8.53 13.20
N TYR A 56 -44.40 -7.48 13.75
CA TYR A 56 -45.13 -6.27 14.07
C TYR A 56 -45.64 -5.58 12.81
N THR A 57 -46.85 -5.02 12.90
CA THR A 57 -47.43 -4.22 11.82
C THR A 57 -47.20 -2.72 12.05
N MET A 58 -47.47 -1.92 11.02
CA MET A 58 -47.47 -0.45 11.15
C MET A 58 -48.52 0.03 12.15
N ASP A 59 -49.65 -0.66 12.27
CA ASP A 59 -50.69 -0.32 13.23
C ASP A 59 -50.26 -0.58 14.68
N ASP A 60 -49.47 -1.63 14.90
CA ASP A 60 -48.86 -1.89 16.20
C ASP A 60 -47.86 -0.79 16.55
N LEU A 61 -47.02 -0.37 15.59
CA LEU A 61 -46.09 0.76 15.78
C LEU A 61 -46.80 2.07 16.12
N ASN A 62 -47.97 2.36 15.53
CA ASN A 62 -48.74 3.56 15.87
C ASN A 62 -49.24 3.56 17.32
N LYS A 63 -49.61 2.38 17.85
CA LYS A 63 -49.96 2.23 19.26
C LYS A 63 -48.73 2.40 20.15
N ILE A 64 -47.62 1.74 19.81
CA ILE A 64 -46.37 1.83 20.57
C ILE A 64 -45.81 3.27 20.56
N ARG A 65 -45.93 4.00 19.45
CA ARG A 65 -45.62 5.44 19.37
C ARG A 65 -46.40 6.26 20.38
N SER A 66 -47.70 5.99 20.51
CA SER A 66 -48.55 6.71 21.47
C SER A 66 -48.13 6.44 22.91
N ASP A 67 -47.81 5.18 23.21
CA ASP A 67 -47.27 4.75 24.51
C ASP A 67 -45.90 5.41 24.80
N PHE A 68 -45.02 5.44 23.80
CA PHE A 68 -43.70 6.06 23.87
C PHE A 68 -43.77 7.57 24.11
N ASN A 69 -44.61 8.27 23.35
CA ASN A 69 -44.84 9.71 23.52
C ASN A 69 -45.44 10.06 24.90
N SER A 70 -46.18 9.11 25.48
CA SER A 70 -46.75 9.23 26.83
C SER A 70 -45.77 8.79 27.93
N GLN A 71 -44.50 8.49 27.59
CA GLN A 71 -43.46 8.01 28.51
C GLN A 71 -43.85 6.74 29.28
N LYS A 72 -44.65 5.87 28.66
CA LYS A 72 -45.04 4.60 29.27
C LYS A 72 -43.82 3.69 29.41
N SER A 73 -43.62 3.15 30.61
CA SER A 73 -42.53 2.21 30.90
C SER A 73 -42.54 1.01 29.94
N GLY A 74 -41.37 0.60 29.44
CA GLY A 74 -41.20 -0.53 28.53
C GLY A 74 -41.39 -0.20 27.05
N SER A 75 -41.92 0.98 26.70
CA SER A 75 -42.17 1.36 25.30
C SER A 75 -40.88 1.62 24.51
N LEU A 76 -39.87 2.21 25.16
CA LEU A 76 -38.55 2.45 24.58
C LEU A 76 -37.84 1.12 24.29
N GLU A 77 -37.81 0.21 25.27
CA GLU A 77 -37.18 -1.10 25.16
C GLU A 77 -37.85 -1.94 24.07
N LEU A 78 -39.18 -1.86 23.96
CA LEU A 78 -39.94 -2.55 22.92
C LEU A 78 -39.60 -2.02 21.52
N LEU A 79 -39.51 -0.70 21.34
CA LEU A 79 -39.07 -0.12 20.07
C LEU A 79 -37.63 -0.52 19.74
N ILE A 80 -36.75 -0.60 20.75
CA ILE A 80 -35.38 -1.10 20.60
C ILE A 80 -35.37 -2.56 20.14
N GLU A 81 -36.17 -3.42 20.75
CA GLU A 81 -36.34 -4.83 20.34
C GLU A 81 -36.80 -4.92 18.88
N ILE A 82 -37.81 -4.13 18.50
CA ILE A 82 -38.37 -4.14 17.14
C ILE A 82 -37.35 -3.73 16.08
N TYR A 83 -36.57 -2.66 16.29
CA TYR A 83 -35.63 -2.23 15.25
C TYR A 83 -34.42 -3.18 15.15
N LYS A 84 -34.00 -3.81 16.26
CA LYS A 84 -32.88 -4.77 16.29
C LYS A 84 -33.24 -6.14 15.72
N ASP A 85 -34.51 -6.53 15.73
CA ASP A 85 -34.95 -7.85 15.28
C ASP A 85 -34.79 -8.02 13.75
N LYS A 86 -33.82 -8.85 13.34
CA LYS A 86 -33.52 -9.16 11.94
C LYS A 86 -34.67 -9.87 11.21
N ASN A 87 -35.63 -10.46 11.95
CA ASN A 87 -36.80 -11.13 11.37
C ASN A 87 -37.97 -10.18 11.06
N GLN A 88 -37.91 -8.93 11.53
CA GLN A 88 -38.92 -7.93 11.20
C GLN A 88 -38.75 -7.38 9.79
N ILE A 89 -39.87 -6.99 9.18
CA ILE A 89 -39.87 -6.31 7.89
C ILE A 89 -39.05 -5.03 7.99
N LEU A 90 -38.15 -4.79 7.03
CA LEU A 90 -37.24 -3.64 7.03
C LEU A 90 -37.97 -2.30 7.28
N LYS A 91 -39.12 -2.10 6.64
CA LYS A 91 -39.94 -0.89 6.82
C LYS A 91 -40.40 -0.68 8.26
N VAL A 92 -40.75 -1.75 8.97
CA VAL A 92 -41.19 -1.71 10.38
C VAL A 92 -39.99 -1.37 11.28
N ARG A 93 -38.82 -1.94 11.00
CA ARG A 93 -37.58 -1.65 11.73
C ARG A 93 -37.17 -0.18 11.59
N LEU A 94 -37.21 0.35 10.36
CA LEU A 94 -36.91 1.75 10.07
C LEU A 94 -37.90 2.69 10.76
N GLU A 95 -39.19 2.37 10.73
CA GLU A 95 -40.19 3.18 11.40
C GLU A 95 -40.02 3.18 12.92
N SER A 96 -39.67 2.03 13.51
CA SER A 96 -39.32 1.95 14.94
C SER A 96 -38.14 2.87 15.27
N LEU A 97 -37.09 2.87 14.45
CA LEU A 97 -35.94 3.75 14.61
C LEU A 97 -36.31 5.23 14.44
N ASN A 98 -37.21 5.56 13.51
CA ASN A 98 -37.72 6.93 13.33
C ASN A 98 -38.47 7.41 14.57
N ILE A 99 -39.26 6.55 15.23
CA ILE A 99 -39.94 6.88 16.49
C ILE A 99 -38.92 7.16 17.60
N LEU A 100 -37.86 6.34 17.66
CA LEU A 100 -36.80 6.47 18.66
C LEU A 100 -35.93 7.73 18.47
N SER A 101 -35.94 8.36 17.28
CA SER A 101 -35.04 9.48 16.95
C SER A 101 -35.20 10.71 17.86
N SER A 102 -36.35 10.91 18.50
CA SER A 102 -36.57 11.98 19.47
C SER A 102 -36.05 11.67 20.88
N SER A 103 -35.66 10.42 21.14
CA SER A 103 -35.15 10.00 22.46
C SER A 103 -33.68 10.35 22.63
N LYS A 104 -33.30 10.71 23.86
CA LYS A 104 -31.90 10.88 24.29
C LYS A 104 -31.48 9.83 25.32
N ASP A 105 -32.23 8.74 25.44
CA ASP A 105 -31.98 7.71 26.44
C ASP A 105 -30.61 6.99 26.21
N PRO A 106 -29.79 6.81 27.27
CA PRO A 106 -28.53 6.08 27.17
C PRO A 106 -28.66 4.64 26.65
N LEU A 107 -29.76 3.95 26.91
CA LEU A 107 -30.03 2.60 26.40
C LEU A 107 -30.15 2.62 24.87
N LEU A 108 -30.89 3.58 24.33
CA LEU A 108 -31.00 3.77 22.89
C LEU A 108 -29.63 4.08 22.29
N LYS A 109 -28.86 4.97 22.91
CA LYS A 109 -27.49 5.30 22.43
C LYS A 109 -26.62 4.05 22.33
N THR A 110 -26.59 3.22 23.38
CA THR A 110 -25.83 1.96 23.39
C THR A 110 -26.32 1.02 22.29
N ALA A 111 -27.64 0.87 22.16
CA ALA A 111 -28.24 -0.02 21.18
C ALA A 111 -27.96 0.42 19.72
N ILE A 112 -27.94 1.73 19.44
CA ILE A 112 -27.56 2.28 18.12
C ILE A 112 -26.08 2.03 17.86
N LEU A 113 -25.20 2.30 18.82
CA LEU A 113 -23.76 2.07 18.68
C LEU A 113 -23.44 0.60 18.40
N GLU A 114 -24.08 -0.33 19.12
CA GLU A 114 -23.96 -1.77 18.86
C GLU A 114 -24.41 -2.15 17.45
N THR A 115 -25.47 -1.50 16.95
CA THR A 115 -26.02 -1.77 15.61
C THR A 115 -25.07 -1.29 14.52
N ILE A 116 -24.47 -0.09 14.68
CA ILE A 116 -23.46 0.45 13.76
C ILE A 116 -22.19 -0.42 13.78
N ALA A 117 -21.74 -0.84 14.97
CA ALA A 117 -20.51 -1.62 15.11
C ALA A 117 -20.62 -3.06 14.58
N ASN A 118 -21.81 -3.67 14.65
CA ASN A 118 -22.03 -5.08 14.30
C ASN A 118 -23.00 -5.26 13.11
N SER A 119 -23.13 -4.25 12.25
CA SER A 119 -24.05 -4.33 11.11
C SER A 119 -23.54 -5.32 10.07
N ASP A 120 -24.33 -6.36 9.78
CA ASP A 120 -24.14 -7.22 8.62
C ASP A 120 -24.91 -6.67 7.42
N PHE A 121 -24.33 -6.75 6.22
CA PHE A 121 -25.08 -6.51 4.99
C PHE A 121 -26.11 -7.63 4.78
N LEU A 122 -27.38 -7.27 4.61
CA LEU A 122 -28.53 -8.18 4.58
C LEU A 122 -28.35 -9.36 3.60
N GLU A 123 -27.76 -9.09 2.44
CA GLU A 123 -27.65 -10.05 1.34
C GLU A 123 -26.25 -10.67 1.22
N MET A 124 -25.35 -10.44 2.17
CA MET A 124 -23.94 -10.88 2.06
C MET A 124 -23.81 -12.40 1.90
N GLU A 125 -24.56 -13.19 2.66
CA GLU A 125 -24.53 -14.65 2.56
C GLU A 125 -25.13 -15.15 1.23
N ILE A 126 -26.21 -14.51 0.78
CA ILE A 126 -26.85 -14.82 -0.50
C ILE A 126 -25.88 -14.53 -1.64
N MET A 127 -25.23 -13.36 -1.64
CA MET A 127 -24.22 -12.98 -2.64
C MET A 127 -23.07 -13.98 -2.67
N LYS A 128 -22.50 -14.35 -1.51
CA LYS A 128 -21.42 -15.36 -1.43
C LYS A 128 -21.84 -16.71 -2.01
N ASN A 129 -23.06 -17.16 -1.74
CA ASN A 129 -23.57 -18.42 -2.29
C ASN A 129 -23.85 -18.31 -3.79
N ALA A 130 -24.42 -17.19 -4.25
CA ALA A 130 -24.63 -16.92 -5.67
C ALA A 130 -23.31 -16.92 -6.45
N LEU A 131 -22.25 -16.30 -5.91
CA LEU A 131 -20.91 -16.33 -6.51
C LEU A 131 -20.35 -17.75 -6.65
N LYS A 132 -20.49 -18.59 -5.61
CA LYS A 132 -20.06 -20.00 -5.66
C LYS A 132 -20.80 -20.79 -6.75
N ILE A 133 -22.11 -20.57 -6.86
CA ILE A 133 -22.93 -21.18 -7.91
C ILE A 133 -22.48 -20.67 -9.29
N LEU A 134 -22.23 -19.37 -9.42
CA LEU A 134 -21.79 -18.76 -10.68
C LEU A 134 -20.44 -19.31 -11.16
N ILE A 135 -19.48 -19.50 -10.25
CA ILE A 135 -18.20 -20.16 -10.54
C ILE A 135 -18.41 -21.59 -11.07
N SER A 136 -19.42 -22.32 -10.57
CA SER A 136 -19.70 -23.69 -11.03
C SER A 136 -20.26 -23.78 -12.45
N PHE A 137 -20.74 -22.67 -13.02
CA PHE A 137 -21.27 -22.63 -14.39
C PHE A 137 -20.21 -22.40 -15.47
N ASP A 138 -18.97 -22.04 -15.10
CA ASP A 138 -17.83 -21.83 -16.01
C ASP A 138 -18.17 -21.00 -17.28
N SER A 139 -18.99 -19.95 -17.10
CA SER A 139 -19.54 -19.13 -18.19
C SER A 139 -18.84 -17.76 -18.22
N PRO A 140 -18.15 -17.41 -19.33
CA PRO A 140 -17.52 -16.09 -19.52
C PRO A 140 -18.50 -14.92 -19.46
N GLU A 141 -19.78 -15.15 -19.75
CA GLU A 141 -20.85 -14.15 -19.74
C GLU A 141 -21.13 -13.59 -18.33
N SER A 142 -20.63 -14.27 -17.29
CA SER A 142 -20.77 -13.87 -15.88
C SER A 142 -19.94 -12.62 -15.49
N SER A 143 -18.87 -12.29 -16.23
CA SER A 143 -17.93 -11.24 -15.83
C SER A 143 -18.56 -9.85 -15.73
N ALA A 144 -19.48 -9.49 -16.63
CA ALA A 144 -20.17 -8.19 -16.57
C ALA A 144 -21.03 -8.05 -15.30
N GLY A 145 -21.70 -9.14 -14.90
CA GLY A 145 -22.47 -9.20 -13.65
C GLY A 145 -21.58 -9.10 -12.42
N LEU A 146 -20.42 -9.78 -12.42
CA LEU A 146 -19.43 -9.72 -11.34
C LEU A 146 -18.87 -8.30 -11.16
N ILE A 147 -18.48 -7.64 -12.26
CA ILE A 147 -17.96 -6.27 -12.23
C ILE A 147 -19.03 -5.31 -11.67
N LYS A 148 -20.26 -5.41 -12.16
CA LYS A 148 -21.38 -4.57 -11.67
C LYS A 148 -21.69 -4.84 -10.20
N GLY A 149 -21.68 -6.10 -9.78
CA GLY A 149 -21.89 -6.50 -8.39
C GLY A 149 -20.82 -5.94 -7.46
N LEU A 150 -19.54 -6.08 -7.84
CA LEU A 150 -18.41 -5.54 -7.09
C LEU A 150 -18.51 -4.00 -7.00
N SER A 151 -18.71 -3.32 -8.13
CA SER A 151 -18.84 -1.86 -8.19
C SER A 151 -19.99 -1.33 -7.32
N ASN A 152 -21.16 -1.97 -7.35
CA ASN A 152 -22.29 -1.58 -6.52
C ASN A 152 -21.98 -1.79 -5.02
N SER A 153 -21.34 -2.90 -4.66
CA SER A 153 -20.98 -3.17 -3.26
C SER A 153 -19.97 -2.17 -2.72
N GLU A 154 -18.96 -1.79 -3.51
CA GLU A 154 -17.98 -0.78 -3.14
C GLU A 154 -18.62 0.61 -2.96
N MET A 155 -19.57 0.98 -3.83
CA MET A 155 -20.32 2.24 -3.71
C MET A 155 -21.11 2.30 -2.39
N GLN A 156 -21.87 1.25 -2.07
CA GLN A 156 -22.63 1.20 -0.81
C GLN A 156 -21.73 1.26 0.43
N ILE A 157 -20.57 0.58 0.39
CA ILE A 157 -19.59 0.64 1.48
C ILE A 157 -19.02 2.06 1.61
N MET A 158 -18.75 2.74 0.49
CA MET A 158 -18.24 4.10 0.48
C MET A 158 -19.25 5.11 1.03
N ASP A 159 -20.52 5.00 0.63
CA ASP A 159 -21.59 5.87 1.12
C ASP A 159 -21.73 5.77 2.64
N LEU A 160 -21.73 4.54 3.19
CA LEU A 160 -21.76 4.33 4.64
C LEU A 160 -20.50 4.90 5.32
N ARG A 161 -19.32 4.74 4.72
CA ARG A 161 -18.07 5.30 5.26
C ARG A 161 -18.11 6.82 5.30
N ALA A 162 -18.66 7.47 4.27
CA ALA A 162 -18.80 8.93 4.23
C ALA A 162 -19.66 9.43 5.40
N GLU A 163 -20.81 8.81 5.64
CA GLU A 163 -21.72 9.16 6.73
C GLU A 163 -21.06 8.99 8.12
N ILE A 164 -20.28 7.91 8.31
CA ILE A 164 -19.53 7.67 9.55
C ILE A 164 -18.46 8.76 9.76
N ILE A 165 -17.71 9.11 8.72
CA ILE A 165 -16.66 10.13 8.79
C ILE A 165 -17.26 11.51 9.09
N GLU A 166 -18.35 11.87 8.41
CA GLU A 166 -19.09 13.12 8.65
C GLU A 166 -19.59 13.19 10.10
N SER A 167 -20.21 12.10 10.59
CA SER A 167 -20.66 11.98 11.99
C SER A 167 -19.53 12.16 13.02
N ILE A 168 -18.32 11.65 12.74
CA ILE A 168 -17.13 11.86 13.58
C ILE A 168 -16.71 13.33 13.54
N GLY A 169 -16.73 13.94 12.36
CA GLY A 169 -16.42 15.36 12.15
C GLY A 169 -17.33 16.30 12.94
N GLU A 170 -18.62 15.97 13.04
CA GLU A 170 -19.62 16.78 13.74
C GLU A 170 -19.62 16.60 15.28
N ASN A 171 -19.34 15.39 15.79
CA ASN A 171 -19.43 15.08 17.22
C ASN A 171 -18.43 15.89 18.07
N ASN A 172 -18.74 16.58 19.16
CA ASN A 172 -17.80 17.45 19.92
C ASN A 172 -16.65 16.76 20.72
N SER A 173 -16.13 15.61 20.28
CA SER A 173 -14.99 14.93 20.92
C SER A 173 -13.66 15.66 20.65
N GLU A 174 -12.77 15.69 21.65
CA GLU A 174 -11.39 16.17 21.49
C GLU A 174 -10.54 15.19 20.65
N ASP A 175 -10.91 13.90 20.63
CA ASP A 175 -10.11 12.82 20.02
C ASP A 175 -10.43 12.55 18.54
N LYS A 176 -11.22 13.41 17.87
CA LYS A 176 -11.62 13.24 16.45
C LYS A 176 -10.45 12.90 15.53
N VAL A 177 -9.32 13.59 15.73
CA VAL A 177 -8.14 13.43 14.88
C VAL A 177 -7.60 12.02 15.00
N ILE A 178 -7.54 11.47 16.21
CA ILE A 178 -7.06 10.10 16.45
C ILE A 178 -8.00 9.10 15.76
N THR A 179 -9.31 9.25 15.94
CA THR A 179 -10.29 8.36 15.29
C THR A 179 -10.21 8.40 13.76
N LEU A 180 -10.02 9.59 13.17
CA LEU A 180 -9.86 9.72 11.71
C LEU A 180 -8.54 9.11 11.22
N LEU A 181 -7.45 9.21 11.99
CA LEU A 181 -6.18 8.55 11.68
C LEU A 181 -6.32 7.01 11.73
N GLU A 182 -7.03 6.47 12.72
CA GLU A 182 -7.31 5.03 12.80
C GLU A 182 -8.14 4.55 11.60
N LEU A 183 -9.16 5.32 11.18
CA LEU A 183 -9.94 5.02 9.98
C LEU A 183 -9.09 5.05 8.71
N TYR A 184 -8.15 5.99 8.62
CA TYR A 184 -7.20 6.04 7.52
C TYR A 184 -6.31 4.80 7.49
N GLU A 185 -5.78 4.35 8.63
CA GLU A 185 -5.00 3.12 8.72
C GLU A 185 -5.80 1.87 8.31
N ILE A 186 -7.08 1.79 8.69
CA ILE A 186 -7.99 0.71 8.26
C ILE A 186 -8.15 0.73 6.74
N SER A 187 -8.32 1.92 6.14
CA SER A 187 -8.42 2.08 4.69
C SER A 187 -7.15 1.61 3.98
N LEU A 188 -5.98 1.99 4.49
CA LEU A 188 -4.69 1.53 3.96
C LEU A 188 -4.55 0.01 4.01
N LYS A 189 -4.87 -0.63 5.15
CA LYS A 189 -4.83 -2.09 5.29
C LYS A 189 -5.75 -2.79 4.29
N ASN A 190 -6.95 -2.26 4.08
CA ASN A 190 -7.89 -2.80 3.08
C ASN A 190 -7.36 -2.65 1.65
N HIS A 191 -6.71 -1.52 1.34
CA HIS A 191 -6.07 -1.32 0.03
C HIS A 191 -4.93 -2.31 -0.20
N GLN A 192 -4.07 -2.55 0.80
CA GLN A 192 -3.02 -3.59 0.71
C GLN A 192 -3.62 -4.97 0.47
N ARG A 193 -4.68 -5.35 1.20
CA ARG A 193 -5.38 -6.62 1.01
C ARG A 193 -5.97 -6.76 -0.40
N MET A 194 -6.50 -5.68 -0.98
CA MET A 194 -7.00 -5.69 -2.36
C MET A 194 -5.86 -5.93 -3.36
N ASN A 195 -4.71 -5.26 -3.18
CA ASN A 195 -3.53 -5.46 -4.02
C ASN A 195 -3.00 -6.90 -3.93
N GLU A 196 -3.01 -7.51 -2.74
CA GLU A 196 -2.65 -8.90 -2.54
C GLU A 196 -3.59 -9.85 -3.31
N LEU A 197 -4.91 -9.67 -3.17
CA LEU A 197 -5.91 -10.49 -3.88
C LEU A 197 -5.77 -10.38 -5.40
N LEU A 198 -5.65 -9.15 -5.92
CA LEU A 198 -5.43 -8.91 -7.34
C LEU A 198 -4.14 -9.59 -7.82
N THR A 199 -3.05 -9.43 -7.08
CA THR A 199 -1.76 -10.04 -7.42
C THR A 199 -1.87 -11.57 -7.52
N LEU A 200 -2.50 -12.22 -6.53
CA LEU A 200 -2.70 -13.67 -6.52
C LEU A 200 -3.58 -14.11 -7.70
N SER A 201 -4.75 -13.49 -7.88
CA SER A 201 -5.67 -13.86 -8.96
C SER A 201 -5.07 -13.66 -10.34
N LEU A 202 -4.33 -12.56 -10.57
CA LEU A 202 -3.65 -12.32 -11.84
C LEU A 202 -2.52 -13.33 -12.10
N GLY A 203 -1.84 -13.78 -11.05
CA GLY A 203 -0.82 -14.82 -11.15
C GLY A 203 -1.37 -16.19 -11.54
N GLU A 204 -2.58 -16.53 -11.10
CA GLU A 204 -3.26 -17.79 -11.44
C GLU A 204 -3.75 -17.85 -12.89
N LEU A 205 -4.05 -16.70 -13.50
CA LEU A 205 -4.66 -16.64 -14.85
C LEU A 205 -3.68 -16.94 -16.00
N GLU A 206 -2.37 -17.04 -15.73
CA GLU A 206 -1.28 -17.20 -16.73
C GLU A 206 -1.35 -16.24 -17.95
N ASP A 207 -2.15 -15.17 -17.86
CA ASP A 207 -2.42 -14.24 -18.97
C ASP A 207 -1.43 -13.06 -18.96
N ASP A 208 -0.78 -12.79 -20.10
CA ASP A 208 0.23 -11.74 -20.21
C ASP A 208 -0.35 -10.31 -20.16
N ARG A 209 -1.66 -10.15 -20.36
CA ARG A 209 -2.34 -8.87 -20.15
C ARG A 209 -2.27 -8.39 -18.69
N ALA A 210 -1.95 -9.28 -17.75
CA ALA A 210 -1.72 -8.93 -16.35
C ALA A 210 -0.38 -8.24 -16.08
N ILE A 211 0.59 -8.36 -17.02
CA ILE A 211 1.97 -7.88 -16.83
C ILE A 211 2.04 -6.41 -16.42
N PRO A 212 1.37 -5.45 -17.10
CA PRO A 212 1.47 -4.04 -16.75
C PRO A 212 1.06 -3.75 -15.32
N LEU A 213 -0.06 -4.32 -14.87
CA LEU A 213 -0.58 -4.11 -13.52
C LEU A 213 0.33 -4.75 -12.46
N LEU A 214 0.86 -5.95 -12.71
CA LEU A 214 1.83 -6.58 -11.82
C LEU A 214 3.14 -5.77 -11.72
N MET A 215 3.58 -5.15 -12.83
CA MET A 215 4.73 -4.25 -12.83
C MET A 215 4.48 -2.98 -12.00
N ASP A 216 3.27 -2.40 -12.11
CA ASP A 216 2.86 -1.24 -11.31
C ASP A 216 2.82 -1.57 -9.81
N ILE A 217 2.25 -2.72 -9.44
CA ILE A 217 2.21 -3.20 -8.04
C ILE A 217 3.64 -3.37 -7.50
N ALA A 218 4.51 -4.04 -8.26
CA ALA A 218 5.87 -4.33 -7.84
C ALA A 218 6.75 -3.07 -7.66
N LYS A 219 6.51 -2.01 -8.44
CA LYS A 219 7.26 -0.74 -8.37
C LYS A 219 6.74 0.25 -7.33
N ASN A 220 5.55 0.03 -6.78
CA ASN A 220 4.92 1.00 -5.90
C ASN A 220 5.46 0.89 -4.46
N ASP A 221 6.24 1.88 -4.01
CA ASP A 221 6.82 1.91 -2.67
C ASP A 221 5.81 2.07 -1.53
N GLU A 222 4.57 2.42 -1.84
CA GLU A 222 3.46 2.49 -0.88
C GLU A 222 2.80 1.13 -0.65
N ILE A 223 3.10 0.12 -1.47
CA ILE A 223 2.59 -1.26 -1.31
C ILE A 223 3.53 -2.07 -0.41
N ASP A 224 2.95 -2.92 0.43
CA ASP A 224 3.70 -3.80 1.33
C ASP A 224 4.73 -4.63 0.55
N LEU A 225 5.97 -4.67 1.07
CA LEU A 225 7.09 -5.35 0.45
C LEU A 225 6.78 -6.81 0.07
N HIS A 226 6.00 -7.53 0.89
CA HIS A 226 5.61 -8.91 0.60
C HIS A 226 4.77 -9.01 -0.68
N ILE A 227 3.80 -8.12 -0.85
CA ILE A 227 2.92 -8.08 -2.02
C ILE A 227 3.72 -7.72 -3.28
N ARG A 228 4.60 -6.72 -3.19
CA ARG A 228 5.49 -6.36 -4.30
C ARG A 228 6.38 -7.53 -4.72
N ASN A 229 6.95 -8.23 -3.74
CA ASN A 229 7.80 -9.39 -4.00
C ASN A 229 7.00 -10.55 -4.62
N ARG A 230 5.74 -10.74 -4.22
CA ARG A 230 4.84 -11.69 -4.87
C ARG A 230 4.57 -11.32 -6.32
N ALA A 231 4.31 -10.05 -6.63
CA ALA A 231 4.11 -9.60 -8.00
C ALA A 231 5.35 -9.84 -8.86
N VAL A 232 6.54 -9.53 -8.34
CA VAL A 232 7.83 -9.85 -8.96
C VAL A 232 7.98 -11.36 -9.22
N GLU A 233 7.63 -12.21 -8.26
CA GLU A 233 7.70 -13.66 -8.39
C GLU A 233 6.79 -14.19 -9.50
N ILE A 234 5.60 -13.61 -9.64
CA ILE A 234 4.67 -13.97 -10.72
C ILE A 234 5.24 -13.51 -12.06
N LEU A 235 5.73 -12.28 -12.15
CA LEU A 235 6.34 -11.74 -13.36
C LEU A 235 7.56 -12.56 -13.81
N SER A 236 8.40 -13.06 -12.89
CA SER A 236 9.61 -13.81 -13.26
C SER A 236 9.34 -15.15 -13.94
N ARG A 237 8.11 -15.68 -13.79
CA ARG A 237 7.64 -16.90 -14.46
C ARG A 237 7.06 -16.61 -15.85
N LYS A 238 6.82 -15.34 -16.17
CA LYS A 238 6.28 -14.92 -17.47
C LYS A 238 7.39 -14.69 -18.47
N ASN A 239 7.12 -15.02 -19.73
CA ASN A 239 8.10 -14.90 -20.81
C ASN A 239 7.78 -13.69 -21.70
N ALA A 240 8.13 -12.49 -21.24
CA ALA A 240 7.87 -11.25 -21.95
C ALA A 240 9.13 -10.35 -22.02
N PRO A 241 9.54 -9.85 -23.21
CA PRO A 241 10.75 -9.06 -23.39
C PRO A 241 10.83 -7.80 -22.50
N GLU A 242 9.70 -7.13 -22.27
CA GLU A 242 9.61 -5.93 -21.44
C GLU A 242 9.99 -6.15 -19.96
N LEU A 243 9.98 -7.41 -19.50
CA LEU A 243 10.35 -7.76 -18.13
C LEU A 243 11.85 -7.61 -17.87
N VAL A 244 12.67 -7.65 -18.93
CA VAL A 244 14.12 -7.45 -18.79
C VAL A 244 14.41 -6.05 -18.25
N ASP A 245 13.93 -5.00 -18.94
CA ASP A 245 14.14 -3.61 -18.51
C ASP A 245 13.50 -3.33 -17.15
N PHE A 246 12.34 -3.96 -16.90
CA PHE A 246 11.68 -3.91 -15.60
C PHE A 246 12.57 -4.43 -14.47
N PHE A 247 13.11 -5.65 -14.59
CA PHE A 247 13.97 -6.23 -13.55
C PHE A 247 15.26 -5.44 -13.36
N VAL A 248 15.84 -4.91 -14.44
CA VAL A 248 17.01 -4.02 -14.37
C VAL A 248 16.70 -2.77 -13.55
N SER A 249 15.55 -2.13 -13.81
CA SER A 249 15.13 -0.95 -13.06
C SER A 249 14.94 -1.25 -11.57
N MET A 250 14.46 -2.45 -11.25
CA MET A 250 14.15 -2.84 -9.88
C MET A 250 15.40 -3.23 -9.07
N LEU A 251 16.45 -3.72 -9.72
CA LEU A 251 17.76 -4.00 -9.09
C LEU A 251 18.54 -2.73 -8.74
N GLY A 252 18.19 -1.60 -9.36
CA GLY A 252 18.74 -0.28 -9.03
C GLY A 252 18.08 0.41 -7.84
N SER A 253 16.98 -0.12 -7.30
CA SER A 253 16.18 0.51 -6.25
C SER A 253 16.38 -0.16 -4.88
N PRO A 254 16.66 0.59 -3.79
CA PRO A 254 16.82 0.02 -2.46
C PRO A 254 15.54 -0.67 -1.97
N GLY A 255 15.65 -1.90 -1.43
CA GLY A 255 14.57 -2.55 -0.67
C GLY A 255 14.14 -3.96 -1.14
N SER A 256 14.48 -4.38 -2.37
CA SER A 256 14.10 -5.71 -2.92
C SER A 256 15.25 -6.60 -3.36
N ASN A 257 16.50 -6.19 -3.15
CA ASN A 257 17.67 -6.81 -3.78
C ASN A 257 17.83 -8.30 -3.44
N ASP A 258 17.76 -8.69 -2.17
CA ASP A 258 18.11 -10.07 -1.76
C ASP A 258 17.13 -11.14 -2.23
N GLN A 259 15.83 -10.80 -2.33
CA GLN A 259 14.82 -11.75 -2.80
C GLN A 259 14.76 -11.77 -4.34
N MET A 260 14.81 -10.60 -4.99
CA MET A 260 14.89 -10.49 -6.45
C MET A 260 16.08 -11.27 -7.02
N HIS A 261 17.28 -11.10 -6.43
CA HIS A 261 18.49 -11.81 -6.86
C HIS A 261 18.37 -13.34 -6.75
N LYS A 262 17.79 -13.84 -5.65
CA LYS A 262 17.61 -15.29 -5.46
C LYS A 262 16.63 -15.90 -6.47
N PHE A 263 15.56 -15.19 -6.82
CA PHE A 263 14.51 -15.71 -7.71
C PHE A 263 14.86 -15.62 -9.18
N ILE A 264 15.47 -14.52 -9.63
CA ILE A 264 16.01 -14.39 -10.99
C ILE A 264 16.95 -15.56 -11.32
N ASN A 265 17.85 -15.91 -10.39
CA ASN A 265 18.79 -17.01 -10.58
C ASN A 265 18.12 -18.38 -10.74
N ASN A 266 16.92 -18.55 -10.17
CA ASN A 266 16.18 -19.82 -10.15
C ASN A 266 15.15 -19.93 -11.28
N SER A 267 14.69 -18.83 -11.87
CA SER A 267 13.53 -18.79 -12.77
C SER A 267 13.85 -18.36 -14.21
N MET A 268 14.96 -17.66 -14.47
CA MET A 268 15.29 -17.19 -15.83
C MET A 268 16.01 -18.25 -16.68
N GLY A 269 15.61 -18.32 -17.95
CA GLY A 269 16.33 -18.99 -19.03
C GLY A 269 17.73 -18.41 -19.25
N ILE A 270 18.58 -19.16 -19.95
CA ILE A 270 20.02 -18.86 -20.09
C ILE A 270 20.25 -17.51 -20.79
N VAL A 271 19.47 -17.20 -21.83
CA VAL A 271 19.64 -15.97 -22.64
C VAL A 271 19.21 -14.72 -21.87
N GLU A 272 18.14 -14.84 -21.10
CA GLU A 272 17.59 -13.76 -20.28
C GLU A 272 18.53 -13.44 -19.10
N ARG A 273 19.20 -14.46 -18.55
CA ARG A 273 20.18 -14.33 -17.46
C ARG A 273 21.43 -13.57 -17.90
N ASP A 274 21.94 -13.82 -19.10
CA ASP A 274 23.13 -13.12 -19.63
C ASP A 274 22.85 -11.64 -19.88
N ARG A 275 21.67 -11.31 -20.44
CA ARG A 275 21.25 -9.91 -20.62
C ARG A 275 21.09 -9.19 -19.30
N LEU A 276 20.50 -9.85 -18.32
CA LEU A 276 20.35 -9.28 -16.98
C LEU A 276 21.71 -9.06 -16.31
N LEU A 277 22.65 -10.01 -16.44
CA LEU A 277 24.01 -9.86 -15.91
C LEU A 277 24.70 -8.63 -16.51
N MET A 278 24.60 -8.44 -17.83
CA MET A 278 25.14 -7.25 -18.50
C MET A 278 24.50 -5.97 -17.97
N ALA A 279 23.18 -5.92 -17.85
CA ALA A 279 22.49 -4.74 -17.34
C ALA A 279 22.76 -4.46 -15.86
N LEU A 280 22.98 -5.50 -15.04
CA LEU A 280 23.44 -5.38 -13.65
C LEU A 280 24.85 -4.79 -13.58
N LEU A 281 25.76 -5.26 -14.44
CA LEU A 281 27.10 -4.71 -14.55
C LEU A 281 27.05 -3.24 -14.97
N GLU A 282 26.24 -2.89 -15.97
CA GLU A 282 26.04 -1.51 -16.42
C GLU A 282 25.47 -0.62 -15.31
N SER A 283 24.42 -1.07 -14.61
CA SER A 283 23.80 -0.34 -13.50
C SER A 283 24.80 -0.11 -12.36
N TYR A 284 25.58 -1.13 -11.99
CA TYR A 284 26.65 -1.00 -11.00
C TYR A 284 27.69 0.05 -11.43
N GLN A 285 28.15 0.02 -12.69
CA GLN A 285 29.10 1.00 -13.20
C GLN A 285 28.51 2.41 -13.24
N ILE A 286 27.25 2.57 -13.64
CA ILE A 286 26.53 3.86 -13.64
C ILE A 286 26.39 4.39 -12.21
N GLY A 287 25.97 3.56 -11.26
CA GLY A 287 25.84 3.91 -9.85
C GLY A 287 27.17 4.34 -9.24
N LYS A 288 28.23 3.57 -9.49
CA LYS A 288 29.60 3.91 -9.09
C LYS A 288 30.05 5.26 -9.66
N ASN A 289 29.83 5.48 -10.95
CA ASN A 289 30.18 6.74 -11.61
C ASN A 289 29.39 7.94 -11.05
N ARG A 290 28.08 7.77 -10.81
CA ARG A 290 27.24 8.80 -10.18
C ARG A 290 27.71 9.11 -8.76
N TYR A 291 28.00 8.10 -7.96
CA TYR A 291 28.54 8.28 -6.61
C TYR A 291 29.83 9.10 -6.64
N HIS A 292 30.78 8.76 -7.53
CA HIS A 292 32.01 9.53 -7.67
C HIS A 292 31.78 10.96 -8.18
N ALA A 293 30.83 11.18 -9.09
CA ALA A 293 30.49 12.52 -9.57
C ALA A 293 29.87 13.39 -8.47
N VAL A 294 28.96 12.83 -7.65
CA VAL A 294 28.38 13.51 -6.49
C VAL A 294 29.48 13.81 -5.46
N LEU A 295 30.34 12.84 -5.16
CA LEU A 295 31.45 13.05 -4.24
C LEU A 295 32.41 14.15 -4.74
N HIS A 296 32.74 14.16 -6.04
CA HIS A 296 33.53 15.23 -6.65
C HIS A 296 32.87 16.61 -6.50
N SER A 297 31.56 16.70 -6.76
CA SER A 297 30.80 17.96 -6.61
C SER A 297 30.71 18.43 -5.15
N LEU A 298 30.54 17.50 -4.20
CA LEU A 298 30.52 17.80 -2.78
C LEU A 298 31.89 18.31 -2.31
N MET A 299 32.97 17.64 -2.72
CA MET A 299 34.33 18.08 -2.39
C MET A 299 34.64 19.47 -2.97
N GLY A 300 34.19 19.77 -4.20
CA GLY A 300 34.28 21.12 -4.74
C GLY A 300 33.46 22.16 -3.96
N SER A 301 32.30 21.79 -3.43
CA SER A 301 31.46 22.71 -2.64
C SER A 301 32.00 22.91 -1.21
N LEU A 302 32.72 21.91 -0.68
CA LEU A 302 33.32 21.93 0.66
C LEU A 302 34.74 22.50 0.67
N GLU A 303 35.38 22.68 -0.48
CA GLU A 303 36.70 23.31 -0.60
C GLU A 303 36.72 24.72 -0.01
N ASP A 304 35.64 25.49 -0.21
CA ASP A 304 35.45 26.83 0.35
C ASP A 304 35.15 26.83 1.86
N TYR A 305 34.96 25.65 2.45
CA TYR A 305 34.60 25.47 3.86
C TYR A 305 35.78 24.85 4.61
N SER A 306 36.70 25.69 5.11
CA SER A 306 37.87 25.29 5.91
C SER A 306 37.51 24.75 7.30
N ASN A 307 36.60 23.77 7.39
CA ASN A 307 36.24 23.10 8.63
C ASN A 307 37.23 21.97 8.93
N PRO A 308 38.03 22.03 10.02
CA PRO A 308 39.00 20.99 10.34
C PRO A 308 38.43 19.57 10.45
N GLU A 309 37.13 19.43 10.77
CA GLU A 309 36.44 18.15 10.91
C GLU A 309 36.30 17.37 9.60
N ILE A 310 36.32 18.04 8.45
CA ILE A 310 36.20 17.37 7.14
C ILE A 310 37.57 16.99 6.55
N LYS A 311 38.68 17.53 7.08
CA LYS A 311 40.05 17.24 6.63
C LYS A 311 40.37 15.74 6.54
N PRO A 312 40.02 14.88 7.53
CA PRO A 312 40.29 13.44 7.44
C PRO A 312 39.63 12.78 6.22
N VAL A 313 38.46 13.26 5.80
CA VAL A 313 37.73 12.72 4.64
C VAL A 313 38.49 13.00 3.34
N PHE A 314 39.06 14.20 3.18
CA PHE A 314 39.88 14.53 2.01
C PHE A 314 41.16 13.67 1.95
N ILE A 315 41.79 13.42 3.10
CA ILE A 315 42.97 12.55 3.20
C ILE A 315 42.62 11.11 2.82
N GLU A 316 41.50 10.59 3.32
CA GLU A 316 41.01 9.24 3.01
C GLU A 316 40.73 9.07 1.51
N VAL A 317 40.02 10.03 0.89
CA VAL A 317 39.73 10.00 -0.55
C VAL A 317 41.00 10.08 -1.38
N ALA A 318 41.97 10.92 -0.99
CA ALA A 318 43.25 11.06 -1.70
C ALA A 318 44.10 9.77 -1.67
N LYS A 319 44.08 9.03 -0.56
CA LYS A 319 44.92 7.83 -0.34
C LYS A 319 44.30 6.53 -0.83
N THR A 320 42.98 6.45 -0.90
CA THR A 320 42.29 5.18 -1.19
C THR A 320 42.39 4.78 -2.66
N ASP A 321 42.99 3.61 -2.90
CA ASP A 321 43.04 3.01 -4.23
C ASP A 321 41.66 2.54 -4.68
N GLY A 322 41.29 2.86 -5.93
CA GLY A 322 39.98 2.56 -6.50
C GLY A 322 39.06 3.76 -6.70
N PHE A 323 39.35 4.91 -6.08
CA PHE A 323 38.70 6.18 -6.46
C PHE A 323 39.20 6.69 -7.81
N PRO A 324 38.35 7.36 -8.62
CA PRO A 324 38.77 7.95 -9.88
C PRO A 324 39.89 8.97 -9.69
N ARG A 325 40.85 8.99 -10.62
CA ARG A 325 42.00 9.90 -10.61
C ARG A 325 41.61 11.36 -10.35
N LEU A 326 40.62 11.87 -11.08
CA LEU A 326 40.16 13.27 -10.93
C LEU A 326 39.62 13.56 -9.51
N LEU A 327 38.95 12.60 -8.90
CA LEU A 327 38.44 12.73 -7.54
C LEU A 327 39.59 12.78 -6.51
N ARG A 328 40.59 11.91 -6.68
CA ARG A 328 41.80 11.92 -5.83
C ARG A 328 42.61 13.20 -5.99
N ILE A 329 42.77 13.69 -7.23
CA ILE A 329 43.43 14.98 -7.51
C ILE A 329 42.68 16.12 -6.83
N LYS A 330 41.35 16.17 -6.97
CA LYS A 330 40.53 17.20 -6.33
C LYS A 330 40.70 17.16 -4.81
N ALA A 331 40.73 15.96 -4.22
CA ALA A 331 40.98 15.80 -2.79
C ALA A 331 42.33 16.37 -2.34
N ILE A 332 43.40 16.07 -3.08
CA ILE A 332 44.76 16.58 -2.81
C ILE A 332 44.78 18.11 -2.92
N GLN A 333 44.16 18.69 -3.94
CA GLN A 333 44.15 20.13 -4.16
C GLN A 333 43.39 20.87 -3.05
N SER A 334 42.22 20.36 -2.67
CA SER A 334 41.41 20.98 -1.61
C SER A 334 42.06 20.89 -0.23
N LEU A 335 43.05 20.01 -0.01
CA LEU A 335 43.81 19.97 1.24
C LEU A 335 44.66 21.23 1.49
N SER A 336 44.91 22.05 0.46
CA SER A 336 45.62 23.32 0.60
C SER A 336 44.88 24.34 1.47
N THR A 337 43.54 24.26 1.58
CA THR A 337 42.71 25.24 2.30
C THR A 337 42.69 25.05 3.82
N PHE A 338 43.32 23.98 4.33
CA PHE A 338 43.43 23.70 5.77
C PHE A 338 44.74 24.21 6.39
N GLU A 339 45.67 24.73 5.58
CA GLU A 339 46.96 25.29 6.02
C GLU A 339 47.79 24.35 6.93
N ASP A 340 47.61 23.03 6.76
CA ASP A 340 48.24 22.01 7.61
C ASP A 340 49.27 21.20 6.83
N VAL A 341 50.54 21.51 7.02
CA VAL A 341 51.67 20.82 6.36
C VAL A 341 51.73 19.32 6.70
N SER A 342 51.20 18.90 7.87
CA SER A 342 51.29 17.51 8.32
C SER A 342 50.50 16.53 7.43
N VAL A 343 49.54 17.01 6.65
CA VAL A 343 48.81 16.18 5.67
C VAL A 343 49.76 15.54 4.65
N LEU A 344 50.90 16.17 4.37
CA LEU A 344 51.91 15.63 3.46
C LEU A 344 52.55 14.35 4.01
N ASP A 345 52.67 14.18 5.33
CA ASP A 345 53.20 12.95 5.91
C ASP A 345 52.30 11.74 5.60
N GLU A 346 50.99 11.98 5.44
CA GLU A 346 50.03 10.94 5.08
C GLU A 346 49.93 10.69 3.57
N LEU A 347 50.16 11.72 2.76
CA LEU A 347 49.98 11.63 1.31
C LEU A 347 51.27 11.23 0.57
N ILE A 348 52.45 11.65 1.01
CA ILE A 348 53.71 11.30 0.33
C ILE A 348 53.90 9.80 0.15
N PRO A 349 53.54 8.93 1.13
CA PRO A 349 53.67 7.48 0.96
C PRO A 349 52.92 6.91 -0.26
N ILE A 350 51.86 7.57 -0.76
CA ILE A 350 51.14 7.09 -1.94
C ILE A 350 52.04 7.05 -3.18
N LEU A 351 53.07 7.90 -3.24
CA LEU A 351 54.04 7.97 -4.34
C LEU A 351 55.08 6.84 -4.31
N GLU A 352 55.09 6.00 -3.27
CA GLU A 352 55.94 4.80 -3.25
C GLU A 352 55.38 3.69 -4.18
N ASP A 353 54.12 3.82 -4.61
CA ASP A 353 53.55 3.01 -5.69
C ASP A 353 53.76 3.69 -7.05
N SER A 354 54.33 2.94 -7.99
CA SER A 354 54.56 3.36 -9.37
C SER A 354 53.29 3.77 -10.13
N TYR A 355 52.14 3.19 -9.81
CA TYR A 355 50.86 3.53 -10.45
C TYR A 355 50.32 4.90 -10.01
N ASN A 356 50.86 5.44 -8.92
CA ASN A 356 50.43 6.71 -8.31
C ASN A 356 51.33 7.90 -8.71
N TYR A 357 52.27 7.72 -9.65
CA TYR A 357 53.19 8.78 -10.08
C TYR A 357 52.47 10.02 -10.64
N ASP A 358 51.27 9.86 -11.18
CA ASP A 358 50.43 10.95 -11.65
C ASP A 358 50.10 11.99 -10.56
N TYR A 359 50.17 11.63 -9.29
CA TYR A 359 49.93 12.54 -8.16
C TYR A 359 51.19 13.31 -7.74
N TYR A 360 52.36 13.05 -8.34
CA TYR A 360 53.62 13.72 -8.02
C TYR A 360 53.51 15.25 -8.12
N TYR A 361 52.96 15.74 -9.23
CA TYR A 361 52.80 17.16 -9.47
C TYR A 361 51.79 17.78 -8.49
N GLU A 362 50.69 17.09 -8.20
CA GLU A 362 49.67 17.56 -7.25
C GLU A 362 50.23 17.68 -5.83
N LEU A 363 51.02 16.69 -5.37
CA LEU A 363 51.66 16.75 -4.06
C LEU A 363 52.76 17.80 -3.98
N ASN A 364 53.49 18.03 -5.07
CA ASN A 364 54.47 19.12 -5.12
C ASN A 364 53.79 20.50 -5.11
N ASN A 365 52.65 20.64 -5.80
CA ASN A 365 51.84 21.86 -5.78
C ASN A 365 51.26 22.10 -4.38
N LEU A 366 50.71 21.06 -3.74
CA LEU A 366 50.21 21.13 -2.37
C LEU A 366 51.33 21.53 -1.39
N ALA A 367 52.51 20.92 -1.51
CA ALA A 367 53.67 21.29 -0.71
C ALA A 367 54.07 22.76 -0.89
N ASN A 368 54.03 23.29 -2.12
CA ASN A 368 54.30 24.70 -2.36
C ASN A 368 53.20 25.62 -1.80
N SER A 369 51.91 25.23 -1.92
CA SER A 369 50.80 26.04 -1.39
C SER A 369 50.81 26.12 0.13
N LEU A 370 51.31 25.08 0.81
CA LEU A 370 51.42 25.01 2.27
C LEU A 370 52.76 25.58 2.79
N ASP A 371 53.58 26.19 1.93
CA ASP A 371 54.94 26.66 2.24
C ASP A 371 55.81 25.58 2.94
N ALA A 372 55.68 24.34 2.47
CA ALA A 372 56.40 23.21 3.03
C ALA A 372 57.91 23.32 2.73
N GLY A 373 58.73 23.25 3.79
CA GLY A 373 60.18 23.37 3.67
C GLY A 373 60.82 22.27 2.79
N GLU A 374 62.10 22.48 2.43
CA GLU A 374 62.87 21.59 1.54
C GLU A 374 62.90 20.12 1.97
N LEU A 375 62.70 19.84 3.27
CA LEU A 375 62.55 18.48 3.79
C LEU A 375 61.41 17.71 3.10
N TYR A 376 60.23 18.32 2.94
CA TYR A 376 59.07 17.66 2.33
C TYR A 376 59.25 17.47 0.83
N LYS A 377 59.85 18.45 0.13
CA LYS A 377 60.21 18.30 -1.28
C LYS A 377 61.18 17.14 -1.50
N ASN A 378 62.14 16.95 -0.59
CA ASN A 378 63.04 15.80 -0.62
C ASN A 378 62.31 14.48 -0.31
N LYS A 379 61.39 14.46 0.66
CA LYS A 379 60.54 13.27 0.93
C LYS A 379 59.71 12.87 -0.31
N ILE A 380 59.10 13.82 -1.02
CA ILE A 380 58.34 13.59 -2.27
C ILE A 380 59.23 12.95 -3.35
N ARG A 381 60.43 13.51 -3.57
CA ARG A 381 61.41 12.98 -4.52
C ARG A 381 61.86 11.57 -4.15
N GLN A 382 62.11 11.32 -2.87
CA GLN A 382 62.53 10.01 -2.37
C GLN A 382 61.44 8.94 -2.51
N ALA A 383 60.20 9.26 -2.16
CA ALA A 383 59.07 8.34 -2.33
C ALA A 383 58.90 7.93 -3.81
N SER A 384 58.99 8.92 -4.70
CA SER A 384 58.92 8.67 -6.15
C SER A 384 60.10 7.86 -6.68
N LEU A 385 61.31 8.10 -6.16
CA LEU A 385 62.49 7.31 -6.50
C LEU A 385 62.34 5.86 -6.04
N LYS A 386 61.76 5.61 -4.86
CA LYS A 386 61.46 4.25 -4.39
C LYS A 386 60.50 3.54 -5.34
N ALA A 387 59.43 4.20 -5.79
CA ALA A 387 58.50 3.63 -6.77
C ALA A 387 59.18 3.27 -8.10
N MET A 388 60.13 4.08 -8.56
CA MET A 388 60.89 3.78 -9.78
C MET A 388 61.86 2.60 -9.60
N GLN A 389 62.33 2.35 -8.37
CA GLN A 389 63.26 1.27 -8.06
C GLN A 389 62.56 -0.06 -7.74
N SER A 390 61.35 -0.03 -7.22
CA SER A 390 60.53 -1.22 -6.93
C SER A 390 59.90 -1.86 -8.17
N ASN A 391 59.91 -1.16 -9.31
CA ASN A 391 59.37 -1.62 -10.60
C ASN A 391 60.40 -2.30 -11.52
N LYS A 392 61.51 -2.82 -10.97
CA LYS A 392 62.56 -3.55 -11.70
C LYS A 392 62.48 -5.06 -11.54
#